data_AF-A0A534RHI2-F1
#
_entry.id   AF-A0A534RHI2-F1
#
_cell.length_a   1.000
_cell.length_b   1.000
_cell.length_c   1.000
_cell.angle_alpha   90.00
_cell.angle_beta   90.00
_cell.angle_gamma   90.00
#
_symmetry.space_group_name_H-M   'P 1'
#
loop_
_entity.id
_entity.type
_entity.pdbx_description
1 polymer ?
#
loop_
_entity_poly.entity_id
_entity_poly.type
_entity_poly.pdbx_seq_one_letter_code
_entity_poly.pdbx_strand_id
1 'polypeptide(L)'
;MAEKLFRLLWRQVLELGALHTDPHPGNYLVTHHPRLCLLDFGSVRLFEPEIRGGYLRLAEALLARDDAGIAAACAALGFIDPHDDPAPMVKIMHVACEPLERDVRSDPRDYDLLARGAQVAEIALAHRIFRAPGHRVFLLRALVGLDAYLKAFGTVRNWHRLFREIVERANQT
;
A
#
# COMPACT_ATOMS: atom_id res chain seq x y z
N MET A 1 8.69 14.36 -8.30
CA MET A 1 7.70 13.51 -8.99
C MET A 1 7.32 12.30 -8.15
N ALA A 2 8.30 11.54 -7.64
CA ALA A 2 8.09 10.38 -6.76
C ALA A 2 7.06 10.62 -5.63
N GLU A 3 7.17 11.74 -4.89
CA GLU A 3 6.21 12.09 -3.83
C GLU A 3 4.76 12.26 -4.36
N LYS A 4 4.58 12.79 -5.58
CA LYS A 4 3.25 12.97 -6.15
C LYS A 4 2.61 11.63 -6.51
N LEU A 5 3.39 10.70 -7.06
CA LEU A 5 2.93 9.35 -7.38
C LEU A 5 2.58 8.58 -6.10
N PHE A 6 3.43 8.70 -5.07
CA PHE A 6 3.16 8.12 -3.76
C PHE A 6 1.87 8.67 -3.14
N ARG A 7 1.71 10.00 -3.10
CA ARG A 7 0.47 10.65 -2.63
C ARG A 7 -0.73 10.21 -3.46
N LEU A 8 -0.61 10.16 -4.79
CA LEU A 8 -1.69 9.78 -5.68
C LEU A 8 -2.18 8.36 -5.39
N LEU A 9 -1.28 7.39 -5.24
CA LEU A 9 -1.66 6.00 -4.96
C LEU A 9 -2.36 5.89 -3.60
N TRP A 10 -1.77 6.44 -2.54
CA TRP A 10 -2.35 6.27 -1.20
C TRP A 10 -3.64 7.06 -1.00
N ARG A 11 -3.80 8.24 -1.60
CA ARG A 11 -5.09 8.94 -1.60
C ARG A 11 -6.19 8.16 -2.31
N GLN A 12 -5.85 7.53 -3.44
CA GLN A 12 -6.79 6.66 -4.15
C GLN A 12 -7.34 5.54 -3.26
N VAL A 13 -6.48 4.91 -2.47
CA VAL A 13 -6.85 3.81 -1.57
C VAL A 13 -7.56 4.29 -0.31
N LEU A 14 -7.04 5.33 0.35
CA LEU A 14 -7.43 5.71 1.70
C LEU A 14 -8.53 6.79 1.75
N GLU A 15 -8.53 7.71 0.79
CA GLU A 15 -9.47 8.84 0.74
C GLU A 15 -10.58 8.59 -0.29
N LEU A 16 -10.22 8.20 -1.51
CA LEU A 16 -11.17 8.13 -2.62
C LEU A 16 -11.92 6.79 -2.70
N GLY A 17 -11.33 5.70 -2.18
CA GLY A 17 -11.87 4.35 -2.38
C GLY A 17 -11.90 3.94 -3.86
N ALA A 18 -10.98 4.47 -4.66
CA ALA A 18 -10.92 4.23 -6.11
C ALA A 18 -9.47 4.07 -6.52
N LEU A 19 -9.08 2.90 -7.03
CA LEU A 19 -7.72 2.58 -7.40
C LEU A 19 -7.58 2.43 -8.92
N HIS A 20 -6.70 3.22 -9.52
CA HIS A 20 -6.20 3.00 -10.87
C HIS A 20 -5.20 1.84 -10.86
N THR A 21 -5.59 0.71 -11.44
CA THR A 21 -4.83 -0.54 -11.28
C THR A 21 -3.75 -0.76 -12.33
N ASP A 22 -3.64 0.12 -13.34
CA ASP A 22 -2.59 0.04 -14.34
C ASP A 22 -1.50 1.11 -14.14
N PRO A 23 -0.35 0.76 -13.54
CA PRO A 23 0.71 1.73 -13.28
C PRO A 23 1.59 2.01 -14.50
N HIS A 24 1.19 1.67 -15.73
CA HIS A 24 2.03 1.88 -16.92
C HIS A 24 2.41 3.37 -17.14
N PRO A 25 3.66 3.72 -17.50
CA PRO A 25 4.11 5.12 -17.62
C PRO A 25 3.32 5.93 -18.64
N GLY A 26 2.85 5.28 -19.69
CA GLY A 26 2.00 5.89 -20.70
C GLY A 26 0.66 6.42 -20.16
N ASN A 27 0.22 5.99 -18.97
CA ASN A 27 -1.04 6.44 -18.37
C ASN A 27 -0.88 7.73 -17.54
N TYR A 28 0.35 8.23 -17.36
CA TYR A 28 0.64 9.41 -16.55
C TYR A 28 1.23 10.52 -17.43
N LEU A 29 0.45 11.57 -17.69
CA LEU A 29 0.98 12.80 -18.27
C LEU A 29 1.37 13.79 -17.17
N VAL A 30 2.63 14.20 -17.22
CA VAL A 30 3.11 15.37 -16.49
C VAL A 30 2.74 16.60 -17.32
N THR A 31 1.68 17.29 -16.93
CA THR A 31 1.35 18.57 -17.57
C THR A 31 2.21 19.69 -16.97
N HIS A 32 2.09 20.91 -17.48
CA HIS A 32 2.76 22.08 -16.89
C HIS A 32 2.54 22.08 -15.37
N HIS A 33 3.64 22.21 -14.61
CA HIS A 33 3.62 22.14 -13.15
C HIS A 33 2.45 22.95 -12.56
N PRO A 34 1.67 22.41 -11.60
CA PRO A 34 1.96 21.25 -10.74
C PRO A 34 1.08 19.99 -10.95
N ARG A 35 0.39 19.83 -12.09
CA ARG A 35 -0.65 18.79 -12.25
C ARG A 35 -0.13 17.45 -12.78
N LEU A 36 -0.74 16.35 -12.34
CA LEU A 36 -0.54 14.99 -12.84
C LEU A 36 -1.86 14.54 -13.47
N CYS A 37 -1.84 14.16 -14.74
CA CYS A 37 -3.02 13.72 -15.48
C CYS A 37 -2.98 12.20 -15.67
N LEU A 38 -4.06 11.52 -15.30
CA LEU A 38 -4.31 10.10 -15.60
C LEU A 38 -5.05 10.03 -16.94
N LEU A 39 -4.49 9.32 -17.91
CA LEU A 39 -5.06 9.27 -19.26
C LEU A 39 -6.09 8.17 -19.46
N ASP A 40 -5.86 7.01 -18.84
CA ASP A 40 -6.75 5.86 -18.94
C ASP A 40 -7.52 5.70 -17.62
N PHE A 41 -8.81 5.35 -17.70
CA PHE A 41 -9.64 5.02 -16.54
C PHE A 41 -10.29 3.63 -16.69
N GLY A 42 -10.04 2.90 -17.78
CA GLY A 42 -10.60 1.57 -18.05
C GLY A 42 -10.16 0.50 -17.04
N SER A 43 -9.09 0.77 -16.29
CA SER A 43 -8.56 -0.10 -15.24
C SER A 43 -8.80 0.42 -13.82
N VAL A 44 -9.75 1.34 -13.62
CA VAL A 44 -10.15 1.78 -12.27
C VAL A 44 -10.98 0.70 -11.58
N ARG A 45 -10.74 0.53 -10.28
CA ARG A 45 -11.53 -0.31 -9.38
C ARG A 45 -12.05 0.54 -8.24
N LEU A 46 -13.36 0.49 -8.03
CA LEU A 46 -13.98 1.10 -6.86
C LEU A 46 -13.95 0.08 -5.71
N PHE A 47 -13.56 0.54 -4.54
CA PHE A 47 -13.66 -0.21 -3.30
C PHE A 47 -14.99 0.12 -2.63
N GLU A 48 -15.62 -0.90 -2.09
CA GLU A 48 -16.75 -0.71 -1.17
C GLU A 48 -16.27 0.13 0.03
N PRO A 49 -17.14 0.96 0.63
CA PRO A 49 -16.78 1.80 1.78
C PRO A 49 -16.11 1.02 2.92
N GLU A 50 -16.54 -0.22 3.14
CA GLU A 50 -16.02 -1.15 4.14
C GLU A 50 -14.56 -1.53 3.86
N ILE A 51 -14.24 -1.78 2.59
CA ILE A 51 -12.88 -2.10 2.14
C ILE A 51 -11.97 -0.88 2.26
N ARG A 52 -12.44 0.31 1.86
CA ARG A 52 -11.70 1.57 2.05
C ARG A 52 -11.40 1.80 3.53
N GLY A 53 -12.42 1.69 4.38
CA GLY A 53 -12.28 1.83 5.84
C GLY A 53 -11.36 0.77 6.45
N GLY A 54 -11.39 -0.47 5.94
CA GLY A 54 -10.45 -1.52 6.34
C GLY A 54 -9.00 -1.18 6.02
N TYR A 55 -8.72 -0.65 4.83
CA TYR A 55 -7.38 -0.20 4.46
C TYR A 55 -6.92 1.02 5.27
N LEU A 56 -7.83 1.94 5.60
CA LEU A 56 -7.52 3.08 6.47
C LEU A 56 -7.13 2.61 7.88
N ARG A 57 -7.92 1.72 8.49
CA ARG A 57 -7.59 1.11 9.79
C ARG A 57 -6.27 0.34 9.75
N LEU A 58 -6.00 -0.39 8.67
CA LEU A 58 -4.72 -1.09 8.50
C LEU A 58 -3.55 -0.09 8.46
N ALA A 59 -3.71 1.02 7.72
CA ALA A 59 -2.69 2.07 7.63
C ALA A 59 -2.41 2.72 8.99
N GLU A 60 -3.46 3.02 9.77
CA GLU A 60 -3.34 3.54 11.13
C GLU A 60 -2.61 2.56 12.06
N ALA A 61 -3.00 1.29 12.03
CA ALA A 61 -2.40 0.26 12.88
C ALA A 61 -0.91 0.02 12.54
N LEU A 62 -0.55 0.05 11.24
CA LEU A 62 0.85 0.00 10.81
C LEU A 62 1.66 1.18 11.33
N LEU A 63 1.12 2.41 11.23
CA LEU A 63 1.78 3.62 11.74
C LEU A 63 1.94 3.61 13.27
N ALA A 64 0.99 3.00 13.98
CA ALA A 64 1.01 2.84 15.43
C ALA A 64 1.84 1.62 15.89
N ARG A 65 2.23 0.73 14.97
CA ARG A 65 2.81 -0.59 15.25
C ARG A 65 1.94 -1.39 16.24
N ASP A 66 0.63 -1.33 16.01
CA ASP A 66 -0.39 -2.02 16.78
C ASP A 66 -0.74 -3.36 16.11
N ASP A 67 -0.09 -4.44 16.56
CA ASP A 67 -0.28 -5.79 16.04
C ASP A 67 -1.74 -6.26 16.15
N ALA A 68 -2.46 -5.86 17.20
CA ALA A 68 -3.87 -6.22 17.38
C ALA A 68 -4.76 -5.46 16.37
N GLY A 69 -4.47 -4.18 16.16
CA GLY A 69 -5.11 -3.37 15.11
C GLY A 69 -4.84 -3.92 13.71
N ILE A 70 -3.59 -4.33 13.42
CA ILE A 70 -3.21 -4.95 12.14
C ILE A 70 -4.00 -6.24 11.93
N ALA A 71 -4.06 -7.11 12.95
CA ALA A 71 -4.81 -8.36 12.90
C ALA A 71 -6.30 -8.11 12.61
N ALA A 72 -6.93 -7.21 13.37
CA ALA A 72 -8.35 -6.88 13.19
C ALA A 72 -8.63 -6.30 11.79
N ALA A 73 -7.76 -5.42 11.29
CA ALA A 73 -7.90 -4.85 9.95
C ALA A 73 -7.70 -5.91 8.85
N CYS A 74 -6.72 -6.81 9.02
CA CYS A 74 -6.49 -7.92 8.09
C CYS A 74 -7.68 -8.90 8.03
N ALA A 75 -8.31 -9.20 9.17
CA ALA A 75 -9.51 -10.02 9.22
C ALA A 75 -10.69 -9.32 8.51
N ALA A 76 -10.91 -8.03 8.79
CA ALA A 76 -11.97 -7.23 8.16
C ALA A 76 -11.77 -7.09 6.64
N LEU A 77 -10.52 -7.02 6.18
CA LEU A 77 -10.16 -7.02 4.76
C LEU A 77 -10.17 -8.42 4.13
N GLY A 78 -10.49 -9.47 4.87
CA GLY A 78 -10.53 -10.84 4.37
C GLY A 78 -9.16 -11.40 3.98
N PHE A 79 -8.07 -10.92 4.59
CA PHE A 79 -6.73 -11.48 4.38
C PHE A 79 -6.52 -12.75 5.19
N ILE A 80 -7.21 -12.87 6.32
CA ILE A 80 -7.22 -14.05 7.21
C ILE A 80 -8.66 -14.36 7.62
N ASP A 81 -8.91 -15.59 8.06
CA ASP A 81 -10.14 -15.89 8.77
C ASP A 81 -10.08 -15.33 10.21
N PRO A 82 -11.16 -14.76 10.76
CA PRO A 82 -11.17 -14.29 12.14
C PRO A 82 -10.88 -15.38 13.19
N HIS A 83 -11.02 -16.66 12.83
CA HIS A 83 -10.78 -17.80 13.72
C HIS A 83 -9.35 -18.36 13.62
N ASP A 84 -8.55 -17.90 12.64
CA ASP A 84 -7.16 -18.34 12.47
C ASP A 84 -6.22 -17.54 13.39
N ASP A 85 -5.02 -18.08 13.65
CA ASP A 85 -3.95 -17.33 14.31
C ASP A 85 -3.50 -16.15 13.41
N PRO A 86 -3.64 -14.89 13.87
CA PRO A 86 -3.29 -13.73 13.05
C PRO A 86 -1.77 -13.48 12.99
N ALA A 87 -0.96 -14.06 13.88
CA ALA A 87 0.45 -13.72 14.02
C ALA A 87 1.27 -13.83 12.72
N PRO A 88 1.10 -14.87 11.87
CA PRO A 88 1.83 -14.95 10.61
C PRO A 88 1.43 -13.86 9.62
N MET A 89 0.16 -13.44 9.61
CA MET A 89 -0.32 -12.35 8.76
C MET A 89 0.21 -11.00 9.24
N VAL A 90 0.21 -10.75 10.55
CA VAL A 90 0.82 -9.54 11.13
C VAL A 90 2.29 -9.45 10.74
N LYS A 91 3.03 -10.58 10.84
CA LYS A 91 4.42 -10.66 10.38
C LYS A 91 4.57 -10.34 8.89
N ILE A 92 3.69 -10.86 8.03
CA ILE A 92 3.67 -10.53 6.60
C ILE A 92 3.50 -9.02 6.39
N MET A 93 2.60 -8.37 7.13
CA MET A 93 2.35 -6.93 7.01
C MET A 93 3.59 -6.12 7.40
N HIS A 94 4.27 -6.47 8.49
CA HIS A 94 5.52 -5.80 8.86
C HIS A 94 6.63 -5.95 7.81
N VAL A 95 6.74 -7.11 7.17
CA VAL A 95 7.72 -7.32 6.10
C VAL A 95 7.36 -6.50 4.86
N ALA A 96 6.09 -6.52 4.45
CA ALA A 96 5.63 -5.86 3.23
C ALA A 96 5.60 -4.32 3.36
N CYS A 97 5.32 -3.81 4.56
CA CYS A 97 5.13 -2.39 4.84
C CYS A 97 6.27 -1.75 5.63
N GLU A 98 7.41 -2.45 5.79
CA GLU A 98 8.58 -1.97 6.55
C GLU A 98 8.95 -0.49 6.27
N PRO A 99 9.00 0.01 5.02
CA PRO A 99 9.36 1.41 4.75
C PRO A 99 8.36 2.43 5.30
N LEU A 100 7.12 2.02 5.53
CA LEU A 100 6.04 2.87 6.06
C LEU A 100 6.04 2.93 7.57
N GLU A 101 6.71 2.00 8.26
CA GLU A 101 6.76 1.94 9.73
C GLU A 101 7.97 2.69 10.32
N ARG A 102 9.00 2.94 9.52
CA ARG A 102 10.27 3.50 9.99
C ARG A 102 10.33 5.00 9.75
N ASP A 103 10.38 5.80 10.82
CA ASP A 103 10.56 7.26 10.75
C ASP A 103 12.01 7.65 10.36
N VAL A 104 12.43 7.26 9.16
CA VAL A 104 13.77 7.52 8.62
C VAL A 104 13.68 8.00 7.18
N ARG A 105 14.69 8.74 6.75
CA ARG A 105 14.89 8.99 5.31
C ARG A 105 15.48 7.74 4.68
N SER A 106 14.91 7.28 3.58
CA SER A 106 15.41 6.14 2.84
C SER A 106 15.41 6.40 1.33
N ASP A 107 16.39 5.82 0.65
CA ASP A 107 16.39 5.71 -0.79
C ASP A 107 15.56 4.49 -1.18
N PRO A 108 14.55 4.62 -2.06
CA PRO A 108 13.78 3.47 -2.52
C PRO A 108 14.62 2.43 -3.27
N ARG A 109 15.81 2.80 -3.77
CA ARG A 109 16.74 1.86 -4.42
C ARG A 109 17.39 0.88 -3.45
N ASP A 110 17.45 1.22 -2.17
CA ASP A 110 17.97 0.34 -1.13
C ASP A 110 16.92 -0.68 -0.66
N TYR A 111 15.65 -0.52 -1.06
CA TYR A 111 14.57 -1.43 -0.70
C TYR A 111 14.47 -2.60 -1.68
N ASP A 112 14.87 -3.78 -1.21
CA ASP A 112 14.78 -5.02 -1.98
C ASP A 112 13.38 -5.63 -1.92
N LEU A 113 12.52 -5.18 -2.84
CA LEU A 113 11.16 -5.67 -2.98
C LEU A 113 11.11 -7.19 -3.28
N LEU A 114 12.10 -7.72 -4.01
CA LEU A 114 12.12 -9.13 -4.37
C LEU A 114 12.43 -10.01 -3.14
N ALA A 115 13.43 -9.62 -2.35
CA ALA A 115 13.76 -10.32 -1.10
C ALA A 115 12.59 -10.27 -0.10
N ARG A 116 11.93 -9.11 0.04
CA ARG A 116 10.73 -8.97 0.89
C ARG A 116 9.57 -9.82 0.37
N GLY A 117 9.37 -9.86 -0.94
CA GLY A 117 8.38 -10.72 -1.59
C GLY A 117 8.63 -12.20 -1.34
N ALA A 118 9.89 -12.65 -1.42
CA ALA A 118 10.28 -14.02 -1.12
C ALA A 118 10.00 -14.37 0.35
N GLN A 119 10.35 -13.48 1.29
CA GLN A 119 10.08 -13.66 2.72
C GLN A 119 8.56 -13.74 3.01
N VAL A 120 7.76 -12.89 2.37
CA VAL A 120 6.29 -12.97 2.48
C VAL A 120 5.76 -14.30 1.94
N ALA A 121 6.27 -14.75 0.78
CA ALA A 121 5.86 -16.01 0.18
C ALA A 121 6.23 -17.22 1.06
N GLU A 122 7.41 -17.20 1.68
CA GLU A 122 7.86 -18.23 2.62
C GLU A 122 6.93 -18.34 3.83
N ILE A 123 6.61 -17.21 4.48
CA ILE A 123 5.68 -17.18 5.62
C ILE A 123 4.29 -17.65 5.19
N ALA A 124 3.80 -17.16 4.05
CA ALA A 124 2.48 -17.52 3.55
C ALA A 124 2.40 -19.03 3.25
N LEU A 125 3.44 -19.63 2.66
CA LEU A 125 3.49 -21.06 2.36
C LEU A 125 3.57 -21.89 3.64
N ALA A 126 4.44 -21.53 4.59
CA ALA A 126 4.62 -22.24 5.86
C ALA A 126 3.33 -22.28 6.70
N HIS A 127 2.54 -21.19 6.66
CA HIS A 127 1.29 -21.05 7.41
C HIS A 127 0.03 -21.25 6.56
N ARG A 128 0.17 -21.72 5.31
CA ARG A 128 -0.94 -22.03 4.39
C ARG A 128 -1.91 -20.86 4.14
N ILE A 129 -1.38 -19.64 4.11
CA ILE A 129 -2.13 -18.41 3.86
C ILE A 129 -2.31 -18.23 2.35
N PHE A 130 -3.43 -18.74 1.82
CA PHE A 130 -3.76 -18.65 0.39
C PHE A 130 -4.91 -17.67 0.09
N ARG A 131 -5.49 -17.05 1.13
CA ARG A 131 -6.59 -16.11 0.96
C ARG A 131 -6.08 -14.80 0.37
N ALA A 132 -6.55 -14.49 -0.84
CA ALA A 132 -6.23 -13.27 -1.55
C ALA A 132 -7.52 -12.67 -2.13
N PRO A 133 -8.20 -11.79 -1.39
CA PRO A 133 -9.41 -11.15 -1.89
C PRO A 133 -9.09 -10.25 -3.08
N GLY A 134 -10.05 -10.09 -4.01
CA GLY A 134 -9.81 -9.44 -5.31
C GLY A 134 -9.20 -8.03 -5.21
N HIS A 135 -9.62 -7.23 -4.22
CA HIS A 135 -9.08 -5.88 -4.00
C HIS A 135 -7.58 -5.88 -3.65
N ARG A 136 -7.05 -6.95 -3.06
CA ARG A 136 -5.63 -7.08 -2.71
C ARG A 136 -4.76 -7.21 -3.96
N VAL A 137 -5.21 -7.95 -4.97
CA VAL A 137 -4.46 -8.18 -6.21
C VAL A 137 -4.23 -6.86 -6.96
N PHE A 138 -5.27 -6.03 -7.02
CA PHE A 138 -5.21 -4.71 -7.64
C PHE A 138 -4.26 -3.77 -6.91
N LEU A 139 -4.31 -3.76 -5.57
CA LEU A 139 -3.40 -2.97 -4.75
C LEU A 139 -1.95 -3.41 -4.94
N LEU A 140 -1.67 -4.72 -4.92
CA LEU A 140 -0.33 -5.25 -5.14
C LEU A 140 0.24 -4.82 -6.50
N ARG A 141 -0.57 -4.89 -7.57
CA ARG A 141 -0.15 -4.44 -8.91
C ARG A 141 0.22 -2.96 -8.91
N ALA A 142 -0.59 -2.10 -8.28
CA ALA A 142 -0.31 -0.67 -8.18
C ALA A 142 0.97 -0.39 -7.35
N LEU A 143 1.19 -1.13 -6.26
CA LEU A 143 2.36 -0.99 -5.40
C LEU A 143 3.66 -1.42 -6.11
N VAL A 144 3.65 -2.51 -6.88
CA VAL A 144 4.80 -2.92 -7.70
C VAL A 144 5.18 -1.82 -8.70
N GLY A 145 4.19 -1.22 -9.35
CA GLY A 145 4.44 -0.08 -10.25
C GLY A 145 4.98 1.14 -9.52
N LEU A 146 4.43 1.47 -8.34
CA LEU A 146 4.93 2.56 -7.51
C LEU A 146 6.40 2.32 -7.12
N ASP A 147 6.77 1.12 -6.66
CA ASP A 147 8.16 0.77 -6.33
C ASP A 147 9.11 1.04 -7.51
N ALA A 148 8.75 0.59 -8.71
CA ALA A 148 9.53 0.83 -9.92
C ALA A 148 9.74 2.32 -10.19
N TYR A 149 8.70 3.16 -10.04
CA TYR A 149 8.83 4.61 -10.19
C TYR A 149 9.68 5.24 -9.11
N LEU A 150 9.48 4.87 -7.85
CA LEU A 150 10.25 5.40 -6.74
C LEU A 150 11.74 5.13 -6.96
N LYS A 151 12.09 3.91 -7.37
CA LYS A 151 13.46 3.51 -7.72
C LYS A 151 14.01 4.26 -8.92
N ALA A 152 13.22 4.42 -9.99
CA ALA A 152 13.64 5.17 -11.18
C ALA A 152 13.96 6.64 -10.85
N PHE A 153 13.21 7.27 -9.95
CA PHE A 153 13.48 8.64 -9.51
C PHE A 153 14.55 8.76 -8.41
N GLY A 154 14.86 7.70 -7.67
CA GLY A 154 15.88 7.70 -6.61
C GLY A 154 15.71 8.79 -5.55
N THR A 155 14.47 9.19 -5.26
CA THR A 155 14.20 10.33 -4.36
C THR A 155 14.36 9.92 -2.90
N VAL A 156 15.40 10.43 -2.22
CA VAL A 156 15.63 10.18 -0.79
C VAL A 156 14.68 11.02 0.08
N ARG A 157 13.67 10.37 0.65
CA ARG A 157 12.60 11.02 1.43
C ARG A 157 12.27 10.18 2.67
N ASN A 158 11.65 10.82 3.66
CA ASN A 158 11.02 10.11 4.76
C ASN A 158 9.60 9.69 4.34
N TRP A 159 9.48 8.46 3.85
CA TRP A 159 8.24 7.90 3.31
C TRP A 159 7.20 7.63 4.41
N HIS A 160 7.65 7.28 5.62
CA HIS A 160 6.79 7.15 6.80
C HIS A 160 6.04 8.44 7.11
N ARG A 161 6.73 9.60 7.20
CA ARG A 161 6.08 10.89 7.46
C ARG A 161 5.11 11.27 6.34
N LEU A 162 5.51 11.04 5.09
CA LEU A 162 4.64 11.29 3.94
C LEU A 162 3.38 10.43 3.99
N PHE A 163 3.51 9.16 4.37
CA PHE A 163 2.39 8.23 4.54
C PHE A 163 1.46 8.67 5.67
N ARG A 164 2.03 9.04 6.83
CA ARG A 164 1.31 9.58 7.99
C ARG A 164 0.46 10.80 7.62
N GLU A 165 1.03 11.78 6.91
CA GLU A 165 0.28 12.96 6.43
C GLU A 165 -0.94 12.57 5.57
N ILE A 166 -0.83 11.51 4.77
CA ILE A 166 -1.91 11.04 3.90
C ILE A 166 -3.01 10.35 4.73
N VAL A 167 -2.62 9.53 5.72
CA VAL A 167 -3.55 8.87 6.64
C VAL A 167 -4.32 9.90 7.46
N GLU A 168 -3.62 10.87 8.06
CA GLU A 168 -4.23 11.96 8.85
C GLU A 168 -5.24 12.76 8.03
N ARG A 169 -4.93 13.01 6.76
CA ARG A 169 -5.85 13.70 5.84
C ARG A 169 -7.07 12.85 5.49
N ALA A 170 -6.90 11.54 5.28
CA ALA A 170 -8.00 10.63 4.98
C ALA A 170 -9.01 10.55 6.14
N ASN A 171 -8.55 10.70 7.39
CA ASN A 171 -9.43 10.73 8.58
C ASN A 171 -10.30 11.99 8.70
N GLN A 172 -10.01 13.03 7.94
CA GLN A 172 -10.76 14.30 7.94
C GLN A 172 -11.83 14.37 6.84
N THR A 173 -11.97 13.32 6.02
CA THR A 173 -12.80 13.30 4.81
C THR A 173 -13.95 12.31 4.95
#